data_AF-A0A6A4GL12-F1
#
_entry.id   AF-A0A6A4GL12-F1
#
_cell.length_a   1.000
_cell.length_b   1.000
_cell.length_c   1.000
_cell.angle_alpha   90.00
_cell.angle_beta   90.00
_cell.angle_gamma   90.00
#
_symmetry.space_group_name_H-M   'P 1'
#
loop_
_entity.id
_entity.type
_entity.pdbx_description
1 polymer ?
#
loop_
_entity_poly.entity_id
_entity_poly.type
_entity_poly.pdbx_seq_one_letter_code
_entity_poly.pdbx_strand_id
1 'polypeptide(L)'
;DPPSLTHVVSSGCTGINVGQVVRDNYSNDSVFRDIIAKPKDYRNYEVIDQTVYLKLIDRTLLCIPDIFVNKRKLREILIDEAHSLLAHLSMKKTLAYLRDHVWWK
;
A
#
# COMPACT_ATOMS: atom_id res chain seq x y z
N ASP A 1 -13.09 3.50 -15.47
CA ASP A 1 -11.82 3.77 -14.77
C ASP A 1 -10.87 2.61 -14.89
N PRO A 2 -9.54 2.84 -14.98
CA PRO A 2 -8.58 1.75 -14.81
C PRO A 2 -8.76 1.14 -13.41
N PRO A 3 -8.64 -0.19 -13.26
CA PRO A 3 -8.80 -0.83 -11.97
C PRO A 3 -7.72 -0.32 -11.00
N SER A 4 -8.13 0.04 -9.77
CA SER A 4 -7.20 0.46 -8.72
C SER A 4 -6.13 -0.60 -8.49
N LEU A 5 -4.87 -0.21 -8.32
CA LEU A 5 -3.76 -1.13 -8.00
C LEU A 5 -4.14 -2.11 -6.89
N THR A 6 -4.83 -1.64 -5.84
CA THR A 6 -5.29 -2.52 -4.75
C THR A 6 -6.28 -3.58 -5.22
N HIS A 7 -7.18 -3.24 -6.13
CA HIS A 7 -8.12 -4.18 -6.73
C HIS A 7 -7.41 -5.15 -7.68
N VAL A 8 -6.45 -4.67 -8.47
CA VAL A 8 -5.70 -5.50 -9.40
C VAL A 8 -4.77 -6.46 -8.68
N VAL A 9 -4.09 -6.04 -7.61
CA VAL A 9 -3.25 -6.94 -6.82
C VAL A 9 -4.13 -7.92 -6.02
N SER A 10 -5.30 -7.48 -5.52
CA SER A 10 -6.27 -8.40 -4.91
C SER A 10 -6.83 -9.43 -5.89
N SER A 11 -6.82 -9.11 -7.19
CA SER A 11 -7.27 -9.97 -8.30
C SER A 11 -6.11 -10.58 -9.10
N GLY A 12 -4.87 -10.38 -8.64
CA GLY A 12 -3.64 -10.63 -9.39
C GLY A 12 -3.06 -12.03 -9.15
N CYS A 13 -1.94 -12.32 -9.81
CA CYS A 13 -1.31 -13.65 -9.89
C CYS A 13 -0.90 -14.24 -8.53
N THR A 14 -0.71 -13.41 -7.51
CA THR A 14 -0.34 -13.85 -6.16
C THR A 14 -1.51 -14.29 -5.28
N GLY A 15 -2.76 -13.98 -5.67
CA GLY A 15 -3.95 -14.34 -4.88
C GLY A 15 -4.03 -13.68 -3.50
N ILE A 16 -3.25 -12.61 -3.26
CA ILE A 16 -3.18 -11.92 -1.98
C ILE A 16 -4.19 -10.77 -1.97
N ASN A 17 -5.13 -10.78 -1.03
CA ASN A 17 -5.96 -9.61 -0.75
C ASN A 17 -5.13 -8.55 0.00
N VAL A 18 -4.51 -7.63 -0.75
CA VAL A 18 -3.64 -6.58 -0.20
C VAL A 18 -4.36 -5.73 0.84
N GLY A 19 -5.62 -5.38 0.60
CA GLY A 19 -6.39 -4.56 1.54
C GLY A 19 -6.51 -5.22 2.91
N GLN A 20 -6.83 -6.51 2.93
CA GLN A 20 -6.93 -7.28 4.17
C GLN A 20 -5.56 -7.47 4.83
N VAL A 21 -4.54 -7.89 4.06
CA VAL A 21 -3.18 -8.09 4.58
C VAL A 21 -2.64 -6.81 5.22
N VAL A 22 -2.82 -5.67 4.56
CA VAL A 22 -2.39 -4.36 5.07
C VAL A 22 -3.10 -4.03 6.39
N ARG A 23 -4.43 -4.11 6.41
CA ARG A 23 -5.25 -3.81 7.59
C ARG A 23 -4.84 -4.64 8.81
N ASP A 24 -4.62 -5.94 8.61
CA ASP A 24 -4.36 -6.88 9.70
C ASP A 24 -2.93 -6.80 10.26
N ASN A 25 -2.04 -6.04 9.62
CA ASN A 25 -0.60 -6.08 9.92
C ASN A 25 0.05 -4.72 10.20
N TYR A 26 -0.70 -3.63 10.34
CA TYR A 26 -0.12 -2.34 10.72
C TYR A 26 0.61 -2.36 12.07
N SER A 27 0.19 -3.21 13.01
CA SER A 27 0.88 -3.38 14.31
C SER A 27 2.29 -3.95 14.18
N ASN A 28 2.61 -4.59 13.06
CA ASN A 28 3.92 -5.20 12.79
C ASN A 28 4.91 -4.22 12.14
N ASP A 29 4.45 -3.00 11.80
CA ASP A 29 5.28 -1.90 11.33
C ASP A 29 5.33 -0.82 12.43
N SER A 30 6.53 -0.45 12.87
CA SER A 30 6.68 0.50 13.98
C SER A 30 6.07 1.87 13.70
N VAL A 31 6.15 2.35 12.46
CA VAL A 31 5.61 3.66 12.05
C VAL A 31 4.09 3.61 12.07
N PHE A 32 3.49 2.62 11.43
CA PHE A 32 2.03 2.55 11.34
C PHE A 32 1.37 2.10 12.63
N ARG A 33 2.05 1.31 13.46
CA ARG A 33 1.63 1.01 14.83
C ARG A 33 1.46 2.29 15.64
N ASP A 34 2.42 3.20 15.56
CA ASP A 34 2.35 4.47 16.30
C ASP A 34 1.24 5.38 15.75
N ILE A 35 1.05 5.41 14.43
CA ILE A 35 -0.04 6.15 13.78
C ILE A 35 -1.41 5.64 14.23
N ILE A 36 -1.62 4.32 14.29
CA ILE A 36 -2.88 3.73 14.77
C ILE A 36 -3.08 4.01 16.26
N ALA A 37 -2.02 3.96 17.07
CA ALA A 37 -2.11 4.21 18.51
C ALA A 37 -2.43 5.68 18.83
N LYS A 38 -1.94 6.63 18.03
CA LYS A 38 -2.07 8.06 18.26
C LYS A 38 -2.41 8.85 16.99
N PRO A 39 -3.53 8.58 16.32
CA PRO A 39 -3.82 9.16 14.99
C PRO A 39 -3.87 10.70 15.00
N LYS A 40 -4.25 11.31 16.13
CA LYS A 40 -4.29 12.77 16.30
C LYS A 40 -2.91 13.44 16.22
N ASP A 41 -1.84 12.71 16.50
CA ASP A 41 -0.46 13.22 16.44
C ASP A 41 0.07 13.27 14.99
N TYR A 42 -0.61 12.57 14.08
CA TYR A 42 -0.20 12.39 12.69
C TYR A 42 -1.22 13.04 11.75
N ARG A 43 -1.23 14.38 11.68
CA ARG A 43 -2.28 15.19 11.02
C ARG A 43 -2.52 14.87 9.53
N ASN A 44 -1.51 14.38 8.81
CA ASN A 44 -1.64 14.02 7.40
C ASN A 44 -2.13 12.58 7.20
N TYR A 45 -2.36 11.84 8.28
CA TYR A 45 -2.85 10.47 8.23
C TYR A 45 -4.29 10.43 8.72
N GLU A 46 -5.06 9.54 8.12
CA GLU A 46 -6.41 9.21 8.54
C GLU A 46 -6.50 7.70 8.75
N VAL A 47 -7.18 7.30 9.82
CA VAL A 47 -7.44 5.89 10.12
C VAL A 47 -8.93 5.65 9.99
N ILE A 48 -9.33 4.81 9.04
CA ILE A 48 -10.72 4.42 8.79
C ILE A 48 -10.78 2.89 8.81
N ASP A 49 -11.62 2.30 9.66
CA ASP A 49 -11.77 0.84 9.77
C ASP A 49 -10.42 0.10 9.88
N GLN A 50 -9.56 0.57 10.79
CA GLN A 50 -8.19 0.08 11.02
C GLN A 50 -7.25 0.18 9.81
N THR A 51 -7.66 0.92 8.78
CA THR A 51 -6.89 1.14 7.55
C THR A 51 -6.28 2.53 7.59
N VAL A 52 -4.96 2.61 7.39
CA VAL A 52 -4.23 3.89 7.43
C VAL A 52 -4.12 4.47 6.02
N TYR A 53 -4.50 5.72 5.90
CA TYR A 53 -4.42 6.49 4.67
C TYR A 53 -3.57 7.74 4.87
N LEU A 54 -2.80 8.12 3.85
CA LEU A 54 -2.16 9.43 3.77
C LEU A 54 -3.10 10.38 3.02
N LYS A 55 -3.46 11.48 3.67
CA LYS A 55 -4.18 12.61 3.06
C LYS A 55 -3.19 13.57 2.40
N LEU A 56 -3.34 13.74 1.10
CA LEU A 56 -2.74 14.80 0.31
C LEU A 56 -3.83 15.83 -0.05
N ILE A 57 -3.43 16.94 -0.67
CA ILE A 57 -4.35 18.03 -1.01
C ILE A 57 -5.45 17.56 -2.00
N ASP A 58 -5.08 16.70 -2.94
CA ASP A 58 -5.89 16.29 -4.09
C ASP A 58 -6.29 14.81 -4.05
N ARG A 59 -5.69 14.00 -3.17
CA ARG A 59 -5.88 12.55 -3.15
C ARG A 59 -5.61 11.93 -1.78
N THR A 60 -6.08 10.70 -1.63
CA THR A 60 -5.84 9.88 -0.44
C THR A 60 -5.17 8.58 -0.86
N LEU A 61 -4.07 8.21 -0.22
CA LEU A 61 -3.26 7.04 -0.59
C LEU A 61 -3.29 5.99 0.52
N LEU A 62 -3.50 4.72 0.16
CA LEU A 62 -3.40 3.62 1.10
C LEU A 62 -1.95 3.49 1.58
N CYS A 63 -1.75 3.42 2.89
CA CYS A 63 -0.45 3.23 3.49
C CYS A 63 -0.06 1.75 3.54
N ILE A 64 1.12 1.41 3.05
CA ILE A 64 1.63 0.04 2.97
C ILE A 64 2.70 -0.20 4.05
N PRO A 65 2.46 -1.09 5.03
CA PRO A 65 3.42 -1.40 6.08
C PRO A 65 4.63 -2.20 5.53
N ASP A 66 5.78 -2.04 6.18
CA ASP A 66 7.00 -2.80 5.89
C ASP A 66 6.97 -4.16 6.59
N ILE A 67 6.21 -5.10 6.03
CA ILE A 67 6.00 -6.43 6.58
C ILE A 67 6.44 -7.52 5.62
N PHE A 68 6.65 -8.72 6.17
CA PHE A 68 6.77 -9.94 5.38
C PHE A 68 5.39 -10.58 5.20
N VAL A 69 5.11 -10.98 3.97
CA VAL A 69 4.00 -11.88 3.62
C VAL A 69 4.64 -13.16 3.13
N ASN A 70 4.49 -14.24 3.90
CA ASN A 70 5.25 -15.47 3.74
C ASN A 70 6.76 -15.22 3.83
N LYS A 71 7.49 -15.34 2.71
CA LYS A 71 8.95 -15.20 2.62
C LYS A 71 9.41 -13.94 1.89
N ARG A 72 8.48 -13.05 1.54
CA ARG A 72 8.76 -11.85 0.72
C ARG A 72 8.23 -10.60 1.38
N LYS A 73 8.86 -9.45 1.13
CA LYS A 73 8.34 -8.17 1.61
C LYS A 73 7.08 -7.80 0.84
N LEU A 74 6.05 -7.30 1.52
CA LEU A 74 4.82 -6.84 0.87
C LEU A 74 5.12 -5.78 -0.19
N ARG A 75 6.00 -4.82 0.13
CA ARG A 75 6.39 -3.75 -0.80
C ARG A 75 7.06 -4.30 -2.07
N GLU A 76 7.88 -5.35 -1.97
CA GLU A 76 8.49 -6.01 -3.13
C GLU A 76 7.44 -6.71 -3.99
N ILE A 77 6.50 -7.42 -3.36
CA ILE A 77 5.38 -8.06 -4.07
C ILE A 77 4.61 -7.00 -4.88
N LEU A 78 4.28 -5.87 -4.27
CA LEU A 78 3.56 -4.78 -4.97
C LEU A 78 4.36 -4.18 -6.13
N ILE A 79 5.68 -4.07 -6.00
CA ILE A 79 6.56 -3.58 -7.07
C ILE A 79 6.55 -4.54 -8.26
N ASP A 80 6.69 -5.84 -8.01
CA ASP A 80 6.71 -6.86 -9.05
C ASP A 80 5.35 -6.98 -9.76
N GLU A 81 4.25 -6.92 -9.00
CA GLU A 81 2.90 -6.93 -9.56
C GLU A 81 2.66 -5.69 -10.42
N ALA A 82 2.99 -4.49 -9.92
CA ALA A 82 2.89 -3.27 -10.70
C ALA A 82 3.76 -3.31 -11.98
N HIS A 83 4.95 -3.90 -11.91
CA HIS A 83 5.81 -4.06 -13.08
C HIS A 83 5.18 -5.03 -14.11
N SER A 84 4.61 -6.13 -13.64
CA SER A 84 3.95 -7.13 -14.49
C SER A 84 2.70 -6.58 -15.17
N LEU A 85 1.88 -5.81 -14.44
CA LEU A 85 0.67 -5.17 -14.95
C LEU A 85 0.94 -4.14 -16.03
N LEU A 86 2.05 -3.42 -15.88
CA LEU A 86 2.44 -2.39 -16.83
C LEU A 86 3.17 -2.95 -18.06
N ALA A 87 3.22 -4.29 -18.23
CA ALA A 87 3.69 -4.98 -19.42
C ALA A 87 4.96 -4.36 -20.03
N HIS A 88 6.06 -4.37 -19.27
CA HIS A 88 7.41 -3.92 -19.66
C HIS A 88 7.66 -2.40 -19.65
N LEU A 89 6.86 -1.60 -18.94
CA LEU A 89 7.26 -0.23 -18.66
C LEU A 89 8.52 -0.19 -17.76
N SER A 90 9.37 0.81 -17.97
CA SER A 90 10.60 0.96 -17.19
C SER A 90 10.30 1.10 -15.69
N MET A 91 11.25 0.69 -14.84
CA MET A 91 11.15 0.80 -13.39
C MET A 91 10.73 2.20 -12.92
N LYS A 92 11.17 3.26 -13.62
CA LYS A 92 10.76 4.65 -13.35
C LYS A 92 9.25 4.85 -13.50
N LYS A 93 8.64 4.30 -14.54
CA LYS A 93 7.19 4.39 -14.80
C LYS A 93 6.40 3.53 -13.81
N THR A 94 6.90 2.34 -13.46
CA THR A 94 6.30 1.50 -12.40
C THR A 94 6.29 2.21 -11.06
N LEU A 95 7.40 2.85 -10.69
CA LEU A 95 7.50 3.58 -9.43
C LEU A 95 6.62 4.83 -9.40
N ALA A 96 6.49 5.54 -10.53
CA ALA A 96 5.55 6.65 -10.66
C ALA A 96 4.10 6.16 -10.46
N TYR A 97 3.74 5.05 -11.12
CA TYR A 97 2.43 4.42 -10.96
C TYR A 97 2.15 4.05 -9.50
N LEU A 98 3.09 3.40 -8.82
CA LEU A 98 2.96 3.06 -7.39
C LEU A 98 2.73 4.30 -6.51
N ARG A 99 3.52 5.37 -6.71
CA ARG A 99 3.41 6.62 -5.94
C ARG A 99 2.09 7.35 -6.12
N ASP A 100 1.38 7.09 -7.21
CA ASP A 100 0.05 7.64 -7.46
C ASP A 100 -1.08 6.83 -6.81
N HIS A 101 -0.82 5.60 -6.37
CA HIS A 101 -1.85 4.69 -5.84
C HIS A 101 -1.66 4.32 -4.37
N VAL A 102 -0.42 4.28 -3.88
CA VAL A 102 -0.08 3.84 -2.53
C VAL A 102 1.04 4.69 -1.93
N TRP A 103 1.16 4.66 -0.61
CA TRP A 103 2.18 5.36 0.14
C TRP A 103 2.91 4.44 1.09
N TRP A 104 4.20 4.67 1.28
CA TRP A 104 4.95 4.12 2.40
C TRP A 104 6.08 5.09 2.79
N LYS A 105 6.49 5.01 4.06
CA LYS A 105 7.63 5.77 4.60
C LYS A 105 8.94 5.01 4.42
#